data_AF-A0A075AHA0-F1
#
_entry.id   AF-A0A075AHA0-F1
#
_cell.length_a   1.000
_cell.length_b   1.000
_cell.length_c   1.000
_cell.angle_alpha   90.00
_cell.angle_beta   90.00
_cell.angle_gamma   90.00
#
_symmetry.space_group_name_H-M   'P 1'
#
loop_
_entity.id
_entity.type
_entity.pdbx_description
1 polymer ?
#
loop_
_entity_poly.entity_id
_entity_poly.type
_entity_poly.pdbx_seq_one_letter_code
_entity_poly.pdbx_strand_id
1 'polypeptide(L)'
;PSLYSLPHAAVTETVIHTVVQVSSSAQLFRFSAMWLTRTLQQLSPKAKTLMQEMLSEANKFRDYNFRVYFTRKIKNSFSEIEAATNISDIDRLMEENVKLLGILRRQTTLNNFFPPNKSAIE
;
A
#
# COMPACT_ATOMS: atom_id res chain seq x y z
N PRO A 1 -58.10 22.14 -5.37
CA PRO A 1 -58.39 20.79 -4.84
C PRO A 1 -57.11 19.97 -4.70
N SER A 2 -56.75 19.63 -3.44
CA SER A 2 -55.87 18.53 -2.99
C SER A 2 -54.47 18.39 -3.61
N LEU A 3 -53.37 18.12 -2.92
CA LEU A 3 -53.06 17.71 -1.55
C LEU A 3 -51.51 17.76 -1.50
N TYR A 4 -50.92 18.16 -0.37
CA TYR A 4 -49.48 18.08 -0.02
C TYR A 4 -48.49 19.09 -0.63
N SER A 5 -48.37 20.21 0.07
CA SER A 5 -47.09 20.85 0.42
C SER A 5 -46.27 19.95 1.35
N LEU A 6 -44.97 19.74 1.08
CA LEU A 6 -43.84 19.67 2.03
C LEU A 6 -42.49 19.54 1.27
N PRO A 7 -41.37 20.04 1.83
CA PRO A 7 -40.21 20.55 1.08
C PRO A 7 -39.16 19.48 0.72
N HIS A 8 -38.47 19.71 -0.39
CA HIS A 8 -37.36 18.89 -0.95
C HIS A 8 -36.08 18.83 -0.08
N ALA A 9 -36.14 19.24 1.19
CA ALA A 9 -34.99 19.42 2.08
C ALA A 9 -34.77 18.27 3.07
N ALA A 10 -35.38 17.09 2.85
CA ALA A 10 -35.30 15.95 3.78
C ALA A 10 -34.59 14.70 3.20
N VAL A 11 -33.94 14.82 2.04
CA VAL A 11 -33.25 13.67 1.38
C VAL A 11 -31.72 13.78 1.46
N THR A 12 -31.17 14.90 1.90
CA THR A 12 -29.71 15.14 1.91
C THR A 12 -29.03 15.07 3.28
N GLU A 13 -29.77 14.91 4.38
CA GLU A 13 -29.18 14.88 5.73
C GLU A 13 -29.13 13.48 6.36
N THR A 14 -29.75 12.47 5.74
CA THR A 14 -29.76 11.08 6.23
C THR A 14 -28.55 10.24 5.82
N VAL A 15 -27.55 10.85 5.15
CA VAL A 15 -26.30 10.17 4.77
C VAL A 15 -25.12 10.61 5.67
N ILE A 16 -25.29 11.64 6.51
CA ILE A 16 -24.18 12.24 7.27
C ILE A 16 -24.08 11.69 8.72
N HIS A 17 -25.03 10.88 9.20
CA HIS A 17 -25.06 10.43 10.61
C HIS A 17 -24.94 8.92 10.86
N THR A 18 -24.27 8.14 10.01
CA THR A 18 -24.01 6.72 10.34
C THR A 18 -22.68 6.17 9.84
N VAL A 19 -21.56 6.89 9.97
CA VAL A 19 -20.24 6.23 10.05
C VAL A 19 -19.27 7.07 10.90
N VAL A 20 -19.63 7.35 12.15
CA VAL A 20 -18.65 7.76 13.17
C VAL A 20 -18.89 6.93 14.41
N GLN A 21 -18.27 5.75 14.45
CA GLN A 21 -17.77 5.09 15.66
C GLN A 21 -17.26 3.69 15.27
N VAL A 22 -15.95 3.50 15.15
CA VAL A 22 -15.24 2.45 15.91
C VAL A 22 -13.78 2.90 16.07
N SER A 23 -13.46 3.04 17.33
CA SER A 23 -12.20 3.40 17.96
C SER A 23 -11.01 2.48 17.62
N SER A 24 -9.83 3.07 17.82
CA SER A 24 -8.57 2.43 18.26
C SER A 24 -7.51 2.23 17.19
N SER A 25 -6.59 3.20 17.16
CA SER A 25 -5.30 3.27 16.47
C SER A 25 -4.34 2.10 16.74
N ALA A 26 -4.73 1.09 17.53
CA ALA A 26 -3.98 -0.14 17.75
C ALA A 26 -4.33 -1.28 16.76
N GLN A 27 -5.43 -1.19 16.02
CA GLN A 27 -5.88 -2.25 15.11
C GLN A 27 -5.23 -2.20 13.72
N LEU A 28 -4.85 -1.00 13.26
CA LEU A 28 -4.22 -0.81 11.95
C LEU A 28 -2.85 -1.51 11.83
N PHE A 29 -2.17 -1.75 12.95
CA PHE A 29 -0.88 -2.46 12.95
C PHE A 29 -1.02 -3.98 12.77
N ARG A 30 -2.17 -4.58 13.16
CA ARG A 30 -2.38 -6.03 13.11
C ARG A 30 -2.84 -6.52 11.73
N PHE A 31 -3.54 -5.69 10.95
CA PHE A 31 -3.94 -6.04 9.58
C PHE A 31 -2.76 -6.06 8.59
N SER A 32 -1.78 -5.17 8.75
CA SER A 32 -0.58 -5.13 7.88
C SER A 32 0.30 -6.37 8.03
N ALA A 33 0.38 -6.93 9.24
CA ALA A 33 1.16 -8.13 9.54
C ALA A 33 0.47 -9.42 9.06
N MET A 34 -0.86 -9.48 9.09
CA MET A 34 -1.65 -10.65 8.71
C MET A 34 -1.78 -10.83 7.18
N TRP A 35 -1.64 -9.75 6.41
CA TRP A 35 -1.63 -9.81 4.94
C TRP A 35 -0.31 -10.35 4.37
N LEU A 36 0.81 -10.16 5.08
CA LEU A 36 2.14 -10.64 4.66
C LEU A 36 2.30 -12.16 4.75
N THR A 37 1.56 -12.84 5.64
CA THR A 37 1.77 -14.27 5.89
C THR A 37 1.15 -15.17 4.83
N ARG A 38 0.00 -14.77 4.25
CA ARG A 38 -0.68 -15.56 3.21
C ARG A 38 0.00 -15.46 1.85
N THR A 39 0.47 -14.27 1.48
CA THR A 39 1.14 -14.02 0.19
C THR A 39 2.55 -14.63 0.13
N LEU A 40 3.30 -14.57 1.24
CA LEU A 40 4.64 -15.16 1.32
C LEU A 40 4.66 -16.69 1.25
N GLN A 41 3.56 -17.38 1.54
CA GLN A 41 3.54 -18.84 1.50
C GLN A 41 3.58 -19.38 0.06
N GLN A 42 2.86 -18.75 -0.87
CA GLN A 42 2.67 -19.24 -2.24
C GLN A 42 3.76 -18.80 -3.23
N LEU A 43 4.56 -17.79 -2.87
CA LEU A 43 5.64 -17.29 -3.72
C LEU A 43 6.79 -18.30 -3.90
N SER A 44 7.44 -18.27 -5.07
CA SER A 44 8.68 -19.02 -5.28
C SER A 44 9.79 -18.52 -4.33
N PRO A 45 10.77 -19.37 -3.93
CA PRO A 45 11.87 -18.93 -3.05
C PRO A 45 12.61 -17.68 -3.56
N LYS A 46 12.85 -17.62 -4.88
CA LYS A 46 13.45 -16.45 -5.55
C LYS A 46 12.62 -15.18 -5.36
N ALA A 47 11.29 -15.28 -5.50
CA ALA A 47 10.39 -14.17 -5.29
C ALA A 47 10.38 -13.72 -3.82
N LYS A 48 10.41 -14.65 -2.85
CA LYS A 48 10.49 -14.30 -1.42
C LYS A 48 11.77 -13.53 -1.09
N THR A 49 12.92 -13.98 -1.59
CA THR A 49 14.21 -13.28 -1.38
C THR A 49 14.18 -11.88 -1.98
N LEU A 50 13.68 -11.73 -3.22
CA LEU A 50 13.57 -10.43 -3.87
C LEU A 50 12.63 -9.48 -3.10
N MET A 51 11.48 -9.97 -2.64
CA MET A 51 10.54 -9.19 -1.85
C MET A 51 11.14 -8.71 -0.53
N GLN A 52 11.85 -9.59 0.19
CA GLN A 52 12.53 -9.25 1.44
C GLN A 52 13.60 -8.17 1.22
N GLU A 53 14.37 -8.30 0.15
CA GLU A 53 15.38 -7.31 -0.22
C GLU A 53 14.76 -5.95 -0.55
N MET A 54 13.69 -5.92 -1.34
CA MET A 54 12.97 -4.70 -1.68
C MET A 54 12.35 -4.02 -0.45
N LEU A 55 11.75 -4.80 0.47
CA LEU A 55 11.19 -4.27 1.72
C LEU A 55 12.28 -3.73 2.64
N SER A 56 13.43 -4.41 2.71
CA SER A 56 14.60 -3.91 3.44
C SER A 56 15.07 -2.57 2.88
N GLU A 57 15.14 -2.45 1.54
CA GLU A 57 15.54 -1.20 0.89
C GLU A 57 14.52 -0.08 1.09
N ALA A 58 13.23 -0.38 1.03
CA ALA A 58 12.15 0.58 1.29
C ALA A 58 12.15 1.09 2.74
N ASN A 59 12.59 0.29 3.71
CA ASN A 59 12.70 0.72 5.10
C ASN A 59 13.85 1.70 5.35
N LYS A 60 14.79 1.86 4.42
CA LYS A 60 15.90 2.82 4.52
C LYS A 60 15.52 4.25 4.15
N PHE A 61 14.32 4.49 3.60
CA PHE A 61 13.82 5.85 3.36
C PHE A 61 13.55 6.55 4.70
N ARG A 62 14.09 7.77 4.84
CA ARG A 62 13.80 8.63 6.01
C ARG A 62 12.37 9.15 5.98
N ASP A 63 11.97 9.65 4.81
CA ASP A 63 10.62 10.13 4.53
C ASP A 63 9.58 9.01 4.76
N TYR A 64 8.56 9.31 5.57
CA TYR A 64 7.53 8.34 5.92
C TYR A 64 6.68 7.97 4.70
N ASN A 65 6.31 8.96 3.89
CA ASN A 65 5.46 8.78 2.72
C ASN A 65 6.14 7.88 1.70
N PHE A 66 7.45 8.07 1.44
CA PHE A 66 8.19 7.17 0.55
C PHE A 66 8.25 5.75 1.10
N ARG A 67 8.57 5.57 2.39
CA ARG A 67 8.61 4.24 3.02
C ARG A 67 7.28 3.51 2.90
N VAL A 68 6.17 4.18 3.20
CA VAL A 68 4.82 3.61 3.11
C VAL A 68 4.43 3.33 1.66
N TYR A 69 4.66 4.29 0.75
CA TYR A 69 4.32 4.15 -0.67
C TYR A 69 5.04 2.95 -1.28
N PHE A 70 6.36 2.86 -1.10
CA PHE A 70 7.14 1.77 -1.68
C PHE A 70 6.80 0.43 -1.04
N THR A 71 6.58 0.39 0.29
CA THR A 71 6.11 -0.84 0.95
C THR A 71 4.79 -1.32 0.34
N ARG A 72 3.81 -0.43 0.13
CA ARG A 72 2.54 -0.78 -0.52
C ARG A 72 2.75 -1.24 -1.96
N LYS A 73 3.58 -0.54 -2.73
CA LYS A 73 3.87 -0.87 -4.14
C LYS A 73 4.49 -2.26 -4.27
N ILE A 74 5.48 -2.57 -3.44
CA ILE A 74 6.13 -3.90 -3.39
C ILE A 74 5.08 -4.96 -3.06
N LYS A 75 4.29 -4.74 -2.02
CA LYS A 75 3.22 -5.67 -1.65
C LYS A 75 2.28 -5.95 -2.84
N ASN A 76 1.76 -4.90 -3.48
CA ASN A 76 0.86 -5.06 -4.62
C ASN A 76 1.51 -5.84 -5.78
N SER A 77 2.77 -5.54 -6.14
CA SER A 77 3.45 -6.22 -7.25
C SER A 77 3.66 -7.71 -6.99
N PHE A 78 3.94 -8.10 -5.74
CA PHE A 78 4.09 -9.51 -5.37
C PHE A 78 2.73 -10.25 -5.29
N SER A 79 1.63 -9.55 -5.01
CA SER A 79 0.29 -10.14 -5.17
C SER A 79 -0.10 -10.35 -6.63
N GLU A 80 0.35 -9.49 -7.54
CA GLU A 80 0.17 -9.71 -8.98
C GLU A 80 0.96 -10.95 -9.44
N ILE A 81 2.20 -11.14 -8.95
CA ILE A 81 3.00 -12.33 -9.22
C ILE A 81 2.32 -13.61 -8.69
N GLU A 82 1.72 -13.55 -7.49
CA GLU A 82 0.99 -14.68 -6.90
C GLU A 82 -0.27 -15.04 -7.70
N ALA A 83 -0.97 -14.05 -8.24
CA ALA A 83 -2.17 -14.25 -9.04
C ALA A 83 -1.87 -14.69 -10.50
N ALA A 84 -0.65 -14.49 -10.99
CA ALA A 84 -0.26 -14.82 -12.34
C ALA A 84 -0.20 -16.34 -12.56
N THR A 85 -0.80 -16.81 -13.65
CA THR A 85 -0.83 -18.24 -14.00
C THR A 85 0.19 -18.60 -15.09
N ASN A 86 0.49 -17.66 -15.98
CA ASN A 86 1.44 -17.88 -17.07
C ASN A 86 2.88 -17.63 -16.62
N ILE A 87 3.78 -18.53 -16.96
CA ILE A 87 5.20 -18.42 -16.62
C ILE A 87 5.82 -17.15 -17.22
N SER A 88 5.45 -16.78 -18.45
CA SER A 88 5.94 -15.55 -19.10
C SER A 88 5.56 -14.27 -18.35
N ASP A 89 4.36 -14.24 -17.76
CA ASP A 89 3.89 -13.08 -16.98
C ASP A 89 4.63 -12.99 -15.66
N ILE A 90 4.85 -14.14 -15.00
CA ILE A 90 5.66 -14.23 -13.77
C ILE A 90 7.08 -13.73 -14.03
N ASP A 91 7.73 -14.18 -15.11
CA ASP A 91 9.10 -13.77 -15.45
C ASP A 91 9.19 -12.26 -15.73
N ARG A 92 8.23 -11.72 -16.50
CA ARG A 92 8.15 -10.27 -16.77
C ARG A 92 7.98 -9.47 -15.47
N LEU A 93 7.02 -9.86 -14.62
CA LEU A 93 6.78 -9.18 -13.35
C LEU A 93 7.99 -9.27 -12.40
N MET A 94 8.68 -10.42 -12.39
CA MET A 94 9.92 -10.59 -11.63
C MET A 94 11.02 -9.66 -12.14
N GLU A 95 11.20 -9.54 -13.46
CA GLU A 95 12.18 -8.62 -14.06
C GLU A 95 11.85 -7.15 -13.75
N GLU A 96 10.57 -6.77 -13.80
CA GLU A 96 10.10 -5.44 -13.41
C GLU A 96 10.42 -5.11 -11.94
N ASN A 97 10.27 -6.08 -11.04
CA ASN A 97 10.62 -5.91 -9.63
C ASN A 97 12.14 -5.80 -9.42
N VAL A 98 12.96 -6.52 -10.21
CA VAL A 98 14.42 -6.34 -10.19
C VAL A 98 14.81 -4.92 -10.65
N LYS A 99 14.17 -4.39 -11.70
CA LYS A 99 14.38 -3.00 -12.15
C LYS A 99 13.94 -2.01 -11.07
N LEU A 100 12.81 -2.26 -10.42
CA LEU A 100 12.30 -1.44 -9.31
C LEU A 100 13.24 -1.45 -8.11
N LEU A 101 13.87 -2.58 -7.77
CA LEU A 101 14.91 -2.65 -6.74
C LEU A 101 16.09 -1.73 -7.05
N GLY A 102 16.53 -1.68 -8.31
CA GLY A 102 17.55 -0.73 -8.75
C GLY A 102 17.13 0.73 -8.55
N ILE A 103 15.86 1.06 -8.79
CA ILE A 103 15.30 2.39 -8.53
C ILE A 103 15.26 2.68 -7.03
N LEU A 104 14.76 1.74 -6.22
CA LEU A 104 14.70 1.87 -4.76
C LEU A 104 16.07 2.25 -4.21
N ARG A 105 17.10 1.46 -4.49
CA ARG A 105 18.48 1.72 -4.01
C ARG A 105 18.94 3.15 -4.32
N ARG A 106 18.75 3.62 -5.57
CA ARG A 106 19.12 4.99 -5.96
C ARG A 106 18.31 6.04 -5.22
N GLN A 107 17.00 5.87 -5.12
CA GLN A 107 16.10 6.83 -4.49
C GLN A 107 16.32 6.91 -2.98
N THR A 108 16.60 5.78 -2.33
CA THR A 108 16.95 5.76 -0.91
C THR A 108 18.25 6.53 -0.65
N THR A 109 19.27 6.31 -1.50
CA THR A 109 20.53 7.07 -1.42
C THR A 109 20.30 8.58 -1.58
N LEU A 110 19.54 9.00 -2.59
CA LEU A 110 19.22 10.42 -2.81
C LEU A 110 18.41 11.03 -1.66
N ASN A 111 17.38 10.34 -1.17
CA ASN A 111 16.57 10.79 -0.03
C ASN A 111 17.41 10.96 1.24
N ASN A 112 18.44 10.15 1.42
CA ASN A 112 19.35 10.25 2.55
C ASN A 112 20.36 11.40 2.43
N PHE A 113 20.76 11.79 1.22
CA PHE A 113 21.61 12.97 0.98
C PHE A 113 20.83 14.28 1.04
N PHE A 114 19.58 14.29 0.58
CA PHE A 114 18.71 15.47 0.56
C PHE A 114 17.45 15.19 1.38
N PRO A 115 17.54 15.17 2.73
CA PRO A 115 16.39 14.89 3.57
C PRO A 115 15.31 15.95 3.30
N PRO A 116 14.05 15.56 3.08
CA PRO A 116 12.97 16.51 2.90
C PRO A 116 12.78 17.35 4.16
N ASN A 117 12.36 18.60 3.98
CA ASN A 117 11.87 19.40 5.08
C ASN A 117 10.67 18.66 5.70
N LYS A 118 10.70 18.43 7.02
CA LYS A 118 9.66 17.71 7.76
C LYS A 118 8.29 18.26 7.37
N SER A 119 7.47 17.43 6.72
CA SER A 119 6.10 17.81 6.36
C SER A 119 5.25 17.90 7.63
N ALA A 120 4.29 18.83 7.69
CA ALA A 120 3.43 19.02 8.87
C ALA A 120 2.57 17.78 9.24
N ILE A 121 2.54 16.76 8.38
CA ILE A 121 1.76 15.53 8.51
C ILE A 121 2.62 14.34 9.00
N GLU A 122 3.95 14.50 9.10
CA GLU A 122 4.90 13.47 9.59
C GLU A 122 5.18 13.50 11.09
#